data_AF-A0A7C2M590-F1
#
_entry.id   AF-A0A7C2M590-F1
#
_cell.length_a   1.000
_cell.length_b   1.000
_cell.length_c   1.000
_cell.angle_alpha   90.00
_cell.angle_beta   90.00
_cell.angle_gamma   90.00
#
_symmetry.space_group_name_H-M   'P 1'
#
loop_
_entity.id
_entity.type
_entity.pdbx_description
1 polymer ?
#
loop_
_entity_poly.entity_id
_entity_poly.type
_entity_poly.pdbx_seq_one_letter_code
_entity_poly.pdbx_strand_id
1 'polypeptide(L)'
;MTIEEKIENFAPVAESLPGVVVIHEIEDFAPLFMSSNGLELLGLTLEELQEIGADYQKRFLNEDFMEDYLTFLRKMIKVKNEGESYNFFHQVQLRKNEEYVWYVSSIKVFHKDPQGNPTHTVTIAFPLGDFEHVPQKAERMLDESLFLKRNRKKFQSLGSRGKEVLRLVAMGKTSAEIAEELNVSPDTVNSHKKVVKQKLGISSTYQFTKYARSFDLI
;
A
#
# COMPACT_ATOMS: atom_id res chain seq x y z
N MET A 1 18.73 -23.69 -17.80
CA MET A 1 17.57 -24.07 -16.99
C MET A 1 16.46 -23.12 -17.35
N THR A 2 15.32 -23.65 -17.77
CA THR A 2 14.15 -22.82 -18.09
C THR A 2 13.51 -22.29 -16.80
N ILE A 3 12.53 -21.40 -16.91
CA ILE A 3 11.79 -20.93 -15.73
C ILE A 3 10.98 -22.08 -15.12
N GLU A 4 10.34 -22.91 -15.95
CA GLU A 4 9.53 -24.05 -15.52
C GLU A 4 10.36 -25.05 -14.71
N GLU A 5 11.52 -25.45 -15.25
CA GLU A 5 12.46 -26.34 -14.53
C GLU A 5 12.92 -25.72 -13.21
N LYS A 6 13.14 -24.40 -13.18
CA LYS A 6 13.56 -23.70 -11.96
C LYS A 6 12.46 -23.67 -10.90
N ILE A 7 11.22 -23.45 -11.32
CA ILE A 7 10.05 -23.46 -10.44
C ILE A 7 9.86 -24.87 -9.88
N GLU A 8 9.88 -25.90 -10.72
CA GLU A 8 9.72 -27.29 -10.30
C GLU A 8 10.74 -27.70 -9.23
N ASN A 9 12.02 -27.35 -9.44
CA ASN A 9 13.07 -27.61 -8.47
C ASN A 9 12.95 -26.79 -7.16
N PHE A 10 12.33 -25.61 -7.22
CA PHE A 10 12.19 -24.72 -6.07
C PHE A 10 10.90 -24.93 -5.28
N ALA A 11 9.85 -25.47 -5.91
CA ALA A 11 8.53 -25.63 -5.31
C ALA A 11 8.56 -26.39 -3.96
N PRO A 12 9.31 -27.51 -3.78
CA PRO A 12 9.38 -28.18 -2.48
C PRO A 12 9.97 -27.30 -1.38
N VAL A 13 10.92 -26.43 -1.71
CA VAL A 13 11.47 -25.44 -0.77
C VAL A 13 10.43 -24.38 -0.46
N ALA A 14 9.75 -23.85 -1.47
CA ALA A 14 8.69 -22.86 -1.29
C ALA A 14 7.58 -23.36 -0.36
N GLU A 15 7.14 -24.61 -0.51
CA GLU A 15 6.13 -25.25 0.35
C GLU A 15 6.59 -25.42 1.81
N SER A 16 7.91 -25.48 2.05
CA SER A 16 8.46 -25.58 3.40
C SER A 16 8.59 -24.22 4.11
N LEU A 17 8.43 -23.11 3.39
CA LEU A 17 8.60 -21.78 3.95
C LEU A 17 7.31 -21.32 4.66
N PRO A 18 7.41 -20.58 5.77
CA PRO A 18 6.25 -20.18 6.57
C PRO A 18 5.39 -19.08 5.92
N GLY A 19 5.94 -18.36 4.94
CA GLY A 19 5.23 -17.29 4.24
C GLY A 19 4.55 -17.79 2.96
N VAL A 20 3.68 -16.97 2.40
CA VAL A 20 3.17 -17.20 1.05
C VAL A 20 4.27 -16.87 0.05
N VAL A 21 4.67 -17.85 -0.74
CA VAL A 21 5.68 -17.69 -1.80
C VAL A 21 4.96 -17.56 -3.13
N VAL A 22 5.31 -16.53 -3.91
CA VAL A 22 4.72 -16.29 -5.23
C VAL A 22 5.83 -15.98 -6.23
N ILE A 23 5.76 -16.59 -7.41
CA ILE A 23 6.65 -16.29 -8.53
C ILE A 23 5.84 -15.59 -9.61
N HIS A 24 6.29 -14.40 -10.02
CA HIS A 24 5.63 -13.60 -11.04
C HIS A 24 6.56 -13.34 -12.23
N GLU A 25 5.97 -13.23 -13.41
CA GLU A 25 6.60 -12.57 -14.54
C GLU A 25 6.71 -11.06 -14.29
N ILE A 26 7.78 -10.43 -14.77
CA ILE A 26 8.05 -9.00 -14.52
C ILE A 26 7.22 -8.09 -15.41
N GLU A 27 6.92 -8.49 -16.64
CA GLU A 27 6.31 -7.62 -17.65
C GLU A 27 4.90 -7.17 -17.26
N ASP A 28 4.05 -8.10 -16.86
CA ASP A 28 2.64 -7.88 -16.54
C ASP A 28 2.26 -8.26 -15.11
N PHE A 29 3.22 -8.77 -14.33
CA PHE A 29 3.02 -9.24 -12.97
C PHE A 29 2.07 -10.45 -12.85
N ALA A 30 1.97 -11.26 -13.91
CA ALA A 30 1.23 -12.52 -13.90
C ALA A 30 1.92 -13.53 -12.96
N PRO A 31 1.18 -14.19 -12.05
CA PRO A 31 1.72 -15.25 -11.21
C PRO A 31 1.85 -16.57 -12.00
N LEU A 32 3.03 -17.20 -11.91
CA LEU A 32 3.29 -18.53 -12.49
C LEU A 32 3.24 -19.63 -11.43
N PHE A 33 3.50 -19.29 -10.16
CA PHE A 33 3.49 -20.22 -9.04
C PHE A 33 3.07 -19.50 -7.77
N MET A 34 2.35 -20.21 -6.91
CA MET A 34 2.08 -19.80 -5.53
C MET A 34 2.13 -21.04 -4.63
N SER A 35 2.72 -20.91 -3.45
CA SER A 35 2.72 -21.99 -2.46
C SER A 35 1.30 -22.33 -2.00
N SER A 36 1.09 -23.57 -1.58
CA SER A 36 -0.24 -24.12 -1.23
C SER A 36 -0.99 -23.27 -0.19
N ASN A 37 -0.29 -22.74 0.83
CA ASN A 37 -0.89 -21.85 1.82
C ASN A 37 -1.48 -20.57 1.22
N GLY A 38 -0.85 -19.98 0.20
CA GLY A 38 -1.36 -18.82 -0.52
C GLY A 38 -2.58 -19.15 -1.35
N LEU A 39 -2.53 -20.28 -2.06
CA LEU A 39 -3.65 -20.78 -2.86
C LEU A 39 -4.88 -21.06 -1.97
N GLU A 40 -4.69 -21.68 -0.81
CA GLU A 40 -5.74 -21.92 0.18
C GLU A 40 -6.34 -20.60 0.70
N LEU A 41 -5.51 -19.60 1.01
CA LEU A 41 -5.95 -18.28 1.44
C LEU A 41 -6.83 -17.57 0.39
N LEU A 42 -6.49 -17.73 -0.88
CA LEU A 42 -7.24 -17.14 -2.00
C LEU A 42 -8.43 -18.02 -2.45
N GLY A 43 -8.50 -19.27 -2.00
CA GLY A 43 -9.49 -20.26 -2.44
C GLY A 43 -9.37 -20.58 -3.93
N LEU A 44 -8.14 -20.75 -4.43
CA LEU A 44 -7.85 -21.04 -5.84
C LEU A 44 -7.01 -22.32 -5.99
N THR A 45 -7.05 -22.94 -7.16
CA THR A 45 -5.98 -23.86 -7.61
C THR A 45 -4.85 -23.10 -8.29
N LEU A 46 -3.71 -23.76 -8.50
CA LEU A 46 -2.59 -23.18 -9.25
C LEU A 46 -2.99 -22.89 -10.71
N GLU A 47 -3.77 -23.78 -11.32
CA GLU A 47 -4.28 -23.60 -12.68
C GLU A 47 -5.19 -22.36 -12.77
N GLU A 48 -6.14 -22.21 -11.84
CA GLU A 48 -7.02 -21.03 -11.80
C GLU A 48 -6.22 -19.73 -11.59
N LEU A 49 -5.18 -19.77 -10.75
CA LEU A 49 -4.28 -18.64 -10.54
C LEU A 49 -3.56 -18.24 -11.84
N GLN A 50 -3.04 -19.23 -12.57
CA GLN A 50 -2.34 -19.01 -13.85
C GLN A 50 -3.30 -18.51 -14.94
N GLU A 51 -4.54 -18.99 -14.97
CA GLU A 51 -5.59 -18.50 -15.89
C GLU A 51 -5.97 -17.05 -15.63
N ILE A 52 -5.96 -16.60 -14.36
CA ILE A 52 -6.16 -15.19 -14.01
C ILE A 52 -5.04 -14.31 -14.57
N GLY A 53 -3.80 -14.81 -14.58
CA GLY A 53 -2.64 -14.14 -15.19
C GLY A 53 -2.48 -12.67 -14.74
N ALA A 54 -2.32 -11.77 -15.70
CA ALA A 54 -2.11 -10.34 -15.47
C ALA A 54 -3.25 -9.63 -14.69
N ASP A 55 -4.46 -10.20 -14.65
CA ASP A 55 -5.56 -9.62 -13.87
C ASP A 55 -5.46 -9.91 -12.36
N TYR A 56 -4.50 -10.74 -11.94
CA TYR A 56 -4.23 -11.07 -10.53
C TYR A 56 -4.04 -9.80 -9.68
N GLN A 57 -3.22 -8.87 -10.16
CA GLN A 57 -2.94 -7.62 -9.46
C GLN A 57 -4.20 -6.75 -9.25
N LYS A 58 -5.14 -6.74 -10.22
CA LYS A 58 -6.38 -5.96 -10.11
C LYS A 58 -7.37 -6.63 -9.17
N ARG A 59 -7.35 -7.95 -9.10
CA ARG A 59 -8.30 -8.74 -8.31
C ARG A 59 -7.92 -8.80 -6.83
N PHE A 60 -6.63 -8.91 -6.52
CA PHE A 60 -6.17 -9.19 -5.16
C PHE A 60 -5.33 -8.07 -4.54
N LEU A 61 -4.73 -7.18 -5.33
CA LEU A 61 -3.86 -6.12 -4.82
C LEU A 61 -4.56 -4.75 -4.85
N ASN A 62 -4.11 -3.87 -3.96
CA ASN A 62 -4.58 -2.48 -3.92
C ASN A 62 -3.94 -1.67 -5.05
N GLU A 63 -4.75 -0.94 -5.84
CA GLU A 63 -4.28 -0.16 -7.00
C GLU A 63 -3.23 0.90 -6.64
N ASP A 64 -3.35 1.55 -5.48
CA ASP A 64 -2.38 2.58 -5.06
C ASP A 64 -0.99 2.00 -4.78
N PHE A 65 -0.91 0.72 -4.45
CA PHE A 65 0.36 0.01 -4.27
C PHE A 65 1.03 -0.24 -5.62
N MET A 66 0.27 -0.62 -6.64
CA MET A 66 0.81 -1.08 -7.93
C MET A 66 1.60 0.00 -8.69
N GLU A 67 1.17 1.27 -8.66
CA GLU A 67 1.90 2.35 -9.34
C GLU A 67 3.31 2.58 -8.75
N ASP A 68 3.42 2.62 -7.42
CA ASP A 68 4.71 2.79 -6.73
C ASP A 68 5.57 1.54 -6.91
N TYR A 69 4.93 0.38 -6.83
CA TYR A 69 5.59 -0.92 -6.94
C TYR A 69 6.20 -1.13 -8.33
N LEU A 70 5.49 -0.84 -9.42
CA LEU A 70 6.05 -0.95 -10.78
C LEU A 70 7.22 0.03 -10.98
N THR A 71 7.10 1.24 -10.43
CA THR A 71 8.19 2.22 -10.46
C THR A 71 9.41 1.70 -9.69
N PHE A 72 9.17 1.09 -8.53
CA PHE A 72 10.19 0.51 -7.69
C PHE A 72 10.86 -0.71 -8.34
N LEU A 73 10.10 -1.67 -8.88
CA LEU A 73 10.60 -2.81 -9.62
C LEU A 73 11.50 -2.39 -10.78
N ARG A 74 11.08 -1.38 -11.56
CA ARG A 74 11.90 -0.82 -12.65
C ARG A 74 13.22 -0.24 -12.14
N LYS A 75 13.24 0.36 -10.94
CA LYS A 75 14.49 0.83 -10.32
C LYS A 75 15.36 -0.33 -9.87
N MET A 76 14.78 -1.32 -9.18
CA MET A 76 15.47 -2.54 -8.76
C MET A 76 16.14 -3.23 -9.96
N ILE A 77 15.42 -3.44 -11.05
CA ILE A 77 15.94 -4.10 -12.26
C ILE A 77 17.10 -3.31 -12.89
N LYS A 78 17.08 -1.97 -12.81
CA LYS A 78 18.13 -1.11 -13.35
C LYS A 78 19.40 -1.07 -12.49
N VAL A 79 19.25 -1.22 -11.17
CA VAL A 79 20.39 -1.31 -10.25
C VAL A 79 20.97 -2.70 -10.41
N LYS A 80 22.09 -2.81 -11.13
CA LYS A 80 22.79 -4.07 -11.47
C LYS A 80 23.38 -4.81 -10.24
N ASN A 81 22.74 -4.75 -9.07
CA ASN A 81 23.17 -5.49 -7.88
C ASN A 81 22.41 -6.80 -7.81
N GLU A 82 23.06 -7.86 -8.30
CA GLU A 82 22.55 -9.21 -8.24
C GLU A 82 22.35 -9.65 -6.78
N GLY A 83 21.17 -10.18 -6.46
CA GLY A 83 20.91 -10.84 -5.18
C GLY A 83 20.34 -9.96 -4.07
N GLU A 84 20.21 -8.65 -4.26
CA GLU A 84 19.52 -7.80 -3.28
C GLU A 84 18.02 -8.14 -3.24
N SER A 85 17.55 -8.44 -2.04
CA SER A 85 16.12 -8.51 -1.73
C SER A 85 15.61 -7.14 -1.31
N TYR A 86 14.35 -6.86 -1.63
CA TYR A 86 13.72 -5.61 -1.27
C TYR A 86 12.43 -5.87 -0.51
N ASN A 87 12.25 -5.13 0.57
CA ASN A 87 11.13 -5.29 1.48
C ASN A 87 10.10 -4.19 1.25
N PHE A 88 8.84 -4.54 1.27
CA PHE A 88 7.73 -3.60 1.13
C PHE A 88 6.51 -4.09 1.90
N PHE A 89 5.60 -3.17 2.17
CA PHE A 89 4.28 -3.48 2.69
C PHE A 89 3.26 -3.30 1.58
N HIS A 90 2.30 -4.22 1.52
CA HIS A 90 1.19 -4.13 0.58
C HIS A 90 -0.08 -4.70 1.18
N GLN A 91 -1.19 -4.38 0.54
CA GLN A 91 -2.52 -4.79 0.95
C GLN A 91 -3.05 -5.83 -0.02
N VAL A 92 -3.53 -6.94 0.53
CA VAL A 92 -4.14 -8.05 -0.22
C VAL A 92 -5.59 -8.19 0.18
N GLN A 93 -6.50 -8.26 -0.80
CA GLN A 93 -7.90 -8.59 -0.60
C GLN A 93 -8.09 -10.09 -0.88
N LEU A 94 -8.20 -10.89 0.17
CA LEU A 94 -8.27 -12.35 0.03
C LEU A 94 -9.57 -12.82 -0.64
N ARG A 95 -10.67 -12.11 -0.41
CA ARG A 95 -11.99 -12.41 -0.99
C ARG A 95 -12.67 -11.14 -1.46
N LYS A 96 -13.47 -11.26 -2.51
CA LYS A 96 -14.19 -10.13 -3.11
C LYS A 96 -15.09 -9.48 -2.07
N ASN A 97 -14.99 -8.15 -1.94
CA ASN A 97 -15.72 -7.31 -0.98
C ASN A 97 -15.33 -7.49 0.49
N GLU A 98 -14.27 -8.23 0.82
CA GLU A 98 -13.69 -8.22 2.16
C GLU A 98 -12.68 -7.07 2.32
N GLU A 99 -12.32 -6.77 3.57
CA GLU A 99 -11.31 -5.76 3.87
C GLU A 99 -9.92 -6.20 3.39
N TYR A 100 -9.08 -5.21 3.05
CA TYR A 100 -7.68 -5.47 2.72
C TYR A 100 -6.89 -5.83 3.98
N VAL A 101 -6.07 -6.87 3.88
CA VAL A 101 -5.13 -7.28 4.93
C VAL A 101 -3.74 -6.82 4.58
N TRP A 102 -3.01 -6.29 5.56
CA TRP A 102 -1.62 -5.88 5.38
C TRP A 102 -0.67 -7.07 5.39
N TYR A 103 0.26 -7.07 4.44
CA TYR A 103 1.35 -8.03 4.33
C TYR A 103 2.69 -7.29 4.30
N VAL A 104 3.69 -7.89 4.94
CA VAL A 104 5.11 -7.56 4.73
C VAL A 104 5.72 -8.57 3.78
N SER A 105 6.38 -8.08 2.74
CA SER A 105 6.83 -8.90 1.63
C SER A 105 8.27 -8.58 1.28
N SER A 106 9.03 -9.62 0.94
CA SER A 106 10.39 -9.52 0.42
C SER A 106 10.42 -10.09 -0.99
N ILE A 107 10.94 -9.32 -1.94
CA ILE A 107 11.05 -9.70 -3.35
C ILE A 107 12.49 -9.66 -3.84
N LYS A 108 12.83 -10.56 -4.76
CA LYS A 108 14.07 -10.50 -5.54
C LYS A 108 13.88 -11.08 -6.93
N VAL A 109 14.86 -10.82 -7.82
CA VAL A 109 14.93 -11.50 -9.13
C VAL A 109 15.10 -13.00 -8.91
N PHE A 110 14.22 -13.78 -9.54
CA PHE A 110 14.23 -15.24 -9.48
C PHE A 110 14.86 -15.84 -10.73
N HIS A 111 14.55 -15.32 -11.91
CA HIS A 111 15.03 -15.89 -13.18
C HIS A 111 15.47 -14.79 -14.14
N LYS A 112 16.45 -15.13 -14.98
CA LYS A 112 16.97 -14.30 -16.06
C LYS A 112 16.96 -15.11 -17.35
N ASP A 113 16.71 -14.44 -18.47
CA ASP A 113 16.86 -15.05 -19.79
C ASP A 113 18.35 -15.34 -20.12
N PRO A 114 18.66 -16.06 -21.21
CA PRO A 114 20.04 -16.32 -21.62
C PRO A 114 20.87 -15.06 -21.92
N GLN A 115 20.23 -13.92 -22.17
CA GLN A 115 20.87 -12.62 -22.39
C GLN A 115 21.16 -11.89 -21.07
N GLY A 116 20.73 -12.44 -19.93
CA GLY A 116 20.95 -11.91 -18.59
C GLY A 116 19.88 -10.90 -18.13
N ASN A 117 18.79 -10.74 -18.89
CA ASN A 117 17.70 -9.84 -18.51
C ASN A 117 16.83 -10.51 -17.45
N PRO A 118 16.49 -9.82 -16.34
CA PRO A 118 15.51 -10.31 -15.38
C PRO A 118 14.15 -10.52 -16.05
N THR A 119 13.57 -11.71 -15.89
CA THR A 119 12.24 -12.05 -16.44
C THR A 119 11.23 -12.35 -15.35
N HIS A 120 11.67 -12.94 -14.23
CA HIS A 120 10.76 -13.33 -13.15
C HIS A 120 11.29 -12.91 -11.78
N THR A 121 10.37 -12.71 -10.86
CA THR A 121 10.66 -12.43 -9.45
C THR A 121 10.08 -13.51 -8.55
N VAL A 122 10.68 -13.69 -7.38
CA VAL A 122 10.11 -14.48 -6.28
C VAL A 122 9.84 -13.55 -5.12
N THR A 123 8.65 -13.64 -4.56
CA THR A 123 8.20 -12.90 -3.39
C THR A 123 7.87 -13.89 -2.29
N ILE A 124 8.25 -13.57 -1.06
CA ILE A 124 7.69 -14.20 0.14
C ILE A 124 6.95 -13.14 0.93
N ALA A 125 5.73 -13.46 1.36
CA ALA A 125 4.81 -12.53 2.01
C ALA A 125 4.28 -13.11 3.33
N PHE A 126 4.19 -12.28 4.36
CA PHE A 126 3.66 -12.62 5.68
C PHE A 126 2.55 -11.63 6.06
N PRO A 127 1.39 -12.10 6.56
CA PRO A 127 0.36 -11.20 7.06
C PRO A 127 0.88 -10.47 8.31
N LEU A 128 0.61 -9.18 8.41
CA LEU A 128 0.98 -8.40 9.59
C LEU A 128 0.17 -8.77 10.83
N GLY A 129 -1.03 -9.34 10.67
CA GLY A 129 -1.90 -9.74 11.77
C GLY A 129 -1.31 -10.83 12.69
N ASP A 130 -0.37 -11.63 12.19
CA ASP A 130 0.21 -12.77 12.92
C ASP A 130 1.30 -12.36 13.93
N PHE A 131 1.66 -11.08 14.00
CA PHE A 131 2.63 -10.58 14.96
C PHE A 131 1.93 -10.31 16.32
N GLU A 132 2.37 -10.89 17.44
CA GLU A 132 1.62 -10.79 18.72
C GLU A 132 1.43 -9.35 19.26
N HIS A 133 2.33 -8.41 18.97
CA HIS A 133 2.40 -7.11 19.67
C HIS A 133 2.62 -5.86 18.80
N VAL A 134 2.85 -6.03 17.50
CA VAL A 134 3.20 -4.96 16.54
C VAL A 134 2.12 -4.61 15.49
N PRO A 135 1.15 -5.48 15.11
CA PRO A 135 0.31 -5.28 13.93
C PRO A 135 -0.46 -3.97 14.00
N GLN A 136 -1.19 -3.73 15.08
CA GLN A 136 -2.11 -2.59 15.14
C GLN A 136 -1.40 -1.24 15.02
N LYS A 137 -0.18 -1.12 15.55
CA LYS A 137 0.61 0.11 15.43
C LYS A 137 1.20 0.24 14.03
N ALA A 138 1.75 -0.85 13.48
CA ALA A 138 2.28 -0.87 12.13
C ALA A 138 1.20 -0.58 11.09
N GLU A 139 0.06 -1.28 11.15
CA GLU A 139 -1.10 -1.09 10.30
C GLU A 139 -1.62 0.35 10.36
N ARG A 140 -1.75 0.94 11.56
CA ARG A 140 -2.15 2.35 11.70
C ARG A 140 -1.17 3.30 10.99
N MET A 141 0.14 3.08 11.15
CA MET A 141 1.16 3.90 10.48
C MET A 141 1.14 3.72 8.96
N LEU A 142 0.92 2.49 8.48
CA LEU A 142 0.83 2.18 7.06
C LEU A 142 -0.44 2.78 6.44
N ASP A 143 -1.58 2.70 7.12
CA ASP A 143 -2.83 3.34 6.71
C ASP A 143 -2.71 4.86 6.67
N GLU A 144 -2.00 5.46 7.63
CA GLU A 144 -1.68 6.90 7.62
C GLU A 144 -0.80 7.28 6.43
N SER A 145 0.22 6.48 6.13
CA SER A 145 1.09 6.68 4.96
C SER A 145 0.31 6.62 3.65
N LEU A 146 -0.60 5.65 3.49
CA LEU A 146 -1.49 5.58 2.32
C LEU A 146 -2.44 6.78 2.27
N PHE A 147 -3.00 7.18 3.41
CA PHE A 147 -3.88 8.34 3.48
C PHE A 147 -3.16 9.62 3.06
N LEU A 148 -1.94 9.83 3.55
CA LEU A 148 -1.04 10.91 3.14
C LEU A 148 -0.86 10.93 1.63
N LYS A 149 -0.48 9.80 1.03
CA LYS A 149 -0.25 9.67 -0.41
C LYS A 149 -1.49 10.05 -1.21
N ARG A 150 -2.64 9.43 -0.91
CA ARG A 150 -3.92 9.67 -1.61
C ARG A 150 -4.39 11.11 -1.52
N ASN A 151 -4.12 11.78 -0.40
CA ASN A 151 -4.65 13.10 -0.11
C ASN A 151 -3.64 14.24 -0.27
N ARG A 152 -2.39 13.95 -0.65
CA ARG A 152 -1.30 14.93 -0.73
C ARG A 152 -1.67 16.13 -1.59
N LYS A 153 -2.22 15.90 -2.78
CA LYS A 153 -2.64 16.97 -3.72
C LYS A 153 -3.75 17.85 -3.11
N LYS A 154 -4.77 17.23 -2.49
CA LYS A 154 -5.87 17.95 -1.82
C LYS A 154 -5.34 18.81 -0.67
N PHE A 155 -4.46 18.25 0.16
CA PHE A 155 -3.85 18.97 1.27
C PHE A 155 -2.96 20.13 0.79
N GLN A 156 -2.16 19.93 -0.26
CA GLN A 156 -1.33 20.97 -0.87
C GLN A 156 -2.16 22.11 -1.47
N SER A 157 -3.39 21.85 -1.89
CA SER A 157 -4.31 22.89 -2.38
C SER A 157 -4.81 23.84 -1.28
N LEU A 158 -4.62 23.51 0.00
CA LEU A 158 -4.92 24.41 1.11
C LEU A 158 -3.85 25.50 1.23
N GLY A 159 -4.31 26.76 1.32
CA GLY A 159 -3.45 27.87 1.72
C GLY A 159 -3.05 27.77 3.21
N SER A 160 -2.09 28.58 3.63
CA SER A 160 -1.61 28.66 5.03
C SER A 160 -2.77 28.78 6.02
N ARG A 161 -3.69 29.72 5.78
CA ARG A 161 -4.86 29.94 6.64
C ARG A 161 -5.80 28.74 6.72
N GLY A 162 -5.96 28.00 5.62
CA GLY A 162 -6.76 26.77 5.62
C GLY A 162 -6.12 25.67 6.46
N LYS A 163 -4.79 25.57 6.46
CA LYS A 163 -4.04 24.62 7.29
C LYS A 163 -4.09 24.99 8.77
N GLU A 164 -3.99 26.28 9.11
CA GLU A 164 -4.18 26.79 10.48
C GLU A 164 -5.58 26.43 11.00
N VAL A 165 -6.62 26.75 10.23
CA VAL A 165 -8.01 26.42 10.62
C VAL A 165 -8.22 24.91 10.74
N LEU A 166 -7.66 24.11 9.82
CA LEU A 166 -7.69 22.65 9.91
C LEU A 166 -7.08 22.13 11.23
N ARG A 167 -5.88 22.62 11.58
CA ARG A 167 -5.18 22.28 12.82
C ARG A 167 -6.02 22.63 14.05
N LEU A 168 -6.51 23.86 14.14
CA LEU A 168 -7.23 24.33 15.33
C LEU A 168 -8.59 23.65 15.51
N VAL A 169 -9.31 23.35 14.42
CA VAL A 169 -10.53 22.54 14.48
C VAL A 169 -10.20 21.11 14.95
N ALA A 170 -9.11 20.51 14.48
CA ALA A 170 -8.68 19.19 14.90
C ALA A 170 -8.26 19.13 16.39
N MET A 171 -7.75 20.23 16.94
CA MET A 171 -7.48 20.38 18.38
C MET A 171 -8.75 20.61 19.23
N GLY A 172 -9.94 20.65 18.62
CA GLY A 172 -11.20 20.80 19.32
C GLY A 172 -11.66 22.25 19.56
N LYS A 173 -10.99 23.24 18.97
CA LYS A 173 -11.37 24.66 19.15
C LYS A 173 -12.67 25.01 18.42
N THR A 174 -13.48 25.84 19.06
CA THR A 174 -14.70 26.44 18.51
C THR A 174 -14.36 27.55 17.50
N SER A 175 -15.32 27.92 16.65
CA SER A 175 -15.10 29.01 15.69
C SER A 175 -14.79 30.36 16.37
N ALA A 176 -15.25 30.58 17.60
CA ALA A 176 -14.96 31.79 18.38
C ALA A 176 -13.51 31.81 18.89
N GLU A 177 -13.03 30.71 19.48
CA GLU A 177 -11.64 30.59 19.95
C GLU A 177 -10.64 30.69 18.79
N ILE A 178 -10.97 30.09 17.64
CA ILE A 178 -10.14 30.18 16.44
C ILE A 178 -10.10 31.63 15.92
N ALA A 179 -11.24 32.34 15.99
CA ALA A 179 -11.33 33.73 15.52
C ALA A 179 -10.44 34.65 16.36
N GLU A 180 -10.46 34.47 17.68
CA GLU A 180 -9.58 35.16 18.63
C GLU A 180 -8.10 34.88 18.34
N GLU A 181 -7.72 33.60 18.23
CA GLU A 181 -6.32 33.21 18.02
C GLU A 181 -5.76 33.68 16.66
N LEU A 182 -6.61 33.69 15.62
CA LEU A 182 -6.20 34.10 14.28
C LEU A 182 -6.41 35.60 14.01
N ASN A 183 -6.94 36.36 14.97
CA ASN A 183 -7.32 37.77 14.86
C ASN A 183 -8.23 38.07 13.66
N VAL A 184 -9.32 37.31 13.53
CA VAL A 184 -10.33 37.45 12.46
C VAL A 184 -11.75 37.33 13.05
N SER A 185 -12.80 37.50 12.24
CA SER A 185 -14.16 37.25 12.72
C SER A 185 -14.53 35.75 12.71
N PRO A 186 -15.48 35.31 13.56
CA PRO A 186 -16.02 33.96 13.50
C PRO A 186 -16.57 33.57 12.11
N ASP A 187 -17.10 34.54 11.36
CA ASP A 187 -17.59 34.33 9.99
C ASP A 187 -16.46 34.07 8.99
N THR A 188 -15.31 34.74 9.16
CA THR A 188 -14.10 34.45 8.38
C THR A 188 -13.62 33.02 8.67
N VAL A 189 -13.62 32.59 9.93
CA VAL A 189 -13.29 31.20 10.29
C VAL A 189 -14.26 30.21 9.65
N ASN A 190 -15.57 30.48 9.72
CA ASN A 190 -16.59 29.62 9.11
C ASN A 190 -16.44 29.52 7.58
N SER A 191 -16.05 30.63 6.94
CA SER A 191 -15.72 30.67 5.51
C SER A 191 -14.50 29.79 5.19
N HIS A 192 -13.43 29.89 5.98
CA HIS A 192 -12.28 29.00 5.83
C HIS A 192 -12.63 27.53 6.08
N LYS A 193 -13.45 27.21 7.10
CA LYS A 193 -13.93 25.85 7.35
C LYS A 193 -14.69 25.30 6.14
N LYS A 194 -15.54 26.11 5.48
CA LYS A 194 -16.25 25.71 4.27
C LYS A 194 -15.29 25.40 3.12
N VAL A 195 -14.28 26.24 2.91
CA VAL A 195 -13.25 26.01 1.88
C VAL A 195 -12.42 24.76 2.17
N VAL A 196 -12.03 24.53 3.43
CA VAL A 196 -11.31 23.31 3.84
C VAL A 196 -12.15 22.07 3.59
N LYS A 197 -13.42 22.07 4.03
CA LYS A 197 -14.37 20.98 3.77
C LYS A 197 -14.49 20.66 2.28
N GLN A 198 -14.63 21.70 1.45
CA GLN A 198 -14.75 21.55 0.00
C GLN A 198 -13.46 20.99 -0.63
N LYS A 199 -12.29 21.56 -0.33
CA LYS A 199 -11.01 21.15 -0.94
C LYS A 199 -10.58 19.75 -0.53
N LEU A 200 -10.87 19.36 0.71
CA LEU A 200 -10.52 18.03 1.22
C LEU A 200 -11.61 16.98 0.96
N GLY A 201 -12.85 17.41 0.73
CA GLY A 201 -14.01 16.51 0.61
C GLY A 201 -14.40 15.90 1.97
N ILE A 202 -14.36 16.70 3.04
CA ILE A 202 -14.65 16.27 4.40
C ILE A 202 -15.88 16.98 4.97
N SER A 203 -16.59 16.32 5.89
CA SER A 203 -17.82 16.82 6.50
C SER A 203 -17.80 16.81 8.02
N SER A 204 -17.01 15.92 8.66
CA SER A 204 -17.00 15.69 10.11
C SER A 204 -15.70 16.10 10.80
N THR A 205 -15.78 16.46 12.10
CA THR A 205 -14.62 16.80 12.94
C THR A 205 -13.61 15.65 13.03
N TYR A 206 -14.08 14.40 13.02
CA TYR A 206 -13.21 13.23 12.94
C TYR A 206 -12.31 13.28 11.70
N GLN A 207 -12.85 13.65 10.54
CA GLN A 207 -12.06 13.78 9.31
C GLN A 207 -11.07 14.95 9.37
N PHE A 208 -11.42 16.07 10.01
CA PHE A 208 -10.44 17.14 10.30
C PHE A 208 -9.27 16.60 11.10
N THR A 209 -9.55 15.84 12.16
CA THR A 209 -8.54 15.24 13.03
C THR A 209 -7.68 14.24 12.27
N LYS A 210 -8.29 13.38 11.45
CA LYS A 210 -7.56 12.44 10.58
C LYS A 210 -6.61 13.16 9.62
N TYR A 211 -7.07 14.22 8.95
CA TYR A 211 -6.20 15.03 8.09
C TYR A 211 -5.09 15.73 8.87
N ALA A 212 -5.40 16.34 10.00
CA ALA A 212 -4.40 17.05 10.79
C ALA A 212 -3.32 16.09 11.31
N ARG A 213 -3.70 14.93 11.85
CA ARG A 213 -2.76 13.90 12.33
C ARG A 213 -1.92 13.33 11.20
N SER A 214 -2.54 12.92 10.10
CA SER A 214 -1.79 12.31 8.99
C SER A 214 -0.78 13.26 8.36
N PHE A 215 -1.03 14.57 8.35
CA PHE A 215 -0.12 15.59 7.79
C PHE A 215 0.71 16.33 8.86
N ASP A 216 0.91 15.71 10.02
CA ASP A 216 1.77 16.21 11.12
C ASP A 216 1.44 17.65 11.57
N LEU A 217 0.16 18.01 11.56
CA LEU A 217 -0.30 19.30 12.11
C LEU A 217 -0.58 19.23 13.62
N ILE A 218 -0.83 18.04 14.15
CA ILE A 218 -1.12 17.73 15.56
C ILE A 218 -0.51 16.40 15.98
#